data_AF-A0A7Y1MJE8-F1
#
_entry.id   AF-A0A7Y1MJE8-F1
#
_cell.length_a   1.000
_cell.length_b   1.000
_cell.length_c   1.000
_cell.angle_alpha   90.00
_cell.angle_beta   90.00
_cell.angle_gamma   90.00
#
_symmetry.space_group_name_H-M   'P 1'
#
loop_
_entity.id
_entity.type
_entity.pdbx_description
1 polymer ?
#
loop_
_entity_poly.entity_id
_entity_poly.type
_entity_poly.pdbx_seq_one_letter_code
_entity_poly.pdbx_strand_id
1 'polypeptide(L)'
;MRSTNFVPGVSGWKLNHDGSFEINSCVLGDAAKAPDRQTVSVEVASWSKYDLPKNAANLLQFMAAELQKVPEEYRHTAEFEEFDAIYGAESFNARLFLSYSRLETEEELADRLEKAKVAGTHIRIKDGVISVSHDGVLRYRFGNLDAPEQPQPFKVDEGKTYINDTFLHDGAITSAKIGPSWSLKMQEGVNGLCAAGVGLGLIVDPARFSLTKNGQTGIEKAITDGDASKILELLAGKIDETELGRNLKEQIDLLGCSFAEKVKKVIRTELKPGGLLHRSS
;
A
#
# COMPACT_ATOMS: atom_id res chain seq x y z
N MET A 1 -13.77 2.51 16.31
CA MET A 1 -13.75 1.07 16.67
C MET A 1 -12.92 0.87 17.92
N ARG A 2 -13.19 -0.14 18.76
CA ARG A 2 -12.40 -0.41 19.98
C ARG A 2 -12.44 -1.89 20.38
N SER A 3 -11.47 -2.33 21.17
CA SER A 3 -11.51 -3.64 21.82
C SER A 3 -12.59 -3.70 22.91
N THR A 4 -13.00 -4.92 23.27
CA THR A 4 -14.00 -5.19 24.32
C THR A 4 -13.52 -4.82 25.73
N ASN A 5 -12.20 -4.78 25.96
CA ASN A 5 -11.56 -4.47 27.24
C ASN A 5 -10.93 -3.05 27.30
N PHE A 6 -11.39 -2.13 26.45
CA PHE A 6 -10.80 -0.80 26.36
C PHE A 6 -11.09 0.06 27.61
N VAL A 7 -10.04 0.50 28.29
CA VAL A 7 -10.04 1.48 29.37
C VAL A 7 -8.98 2.56 29.04
N PRO A 8 -9.36 3.84 28.89
CA PRO A 8 -8.42 4.92 28.52
C PRO A 8 -7.20 4.96 29.43
N GLY A 9 -6.00 5.00 28.84
CA GLY A 9 -4.73 5.00 29.56
C GLY A 9 -4.38 3.72 30.35
N VAL A 10 -5.20 2.66 30.29
CA VAL A 10 -5.04 1.45 31.12
C VAL A 10 -4.98 0.16 30.31
N SER A 11 -5.91 -0.09 29.39
CA SER A 11 -5.94 -1.35 28.61
C SER A 11 -6.68 -1.23 27.29
N GLY A 12 -6.39 -2.16 26.37
CA GLY A 12 -7.11 -2.34 25.11
C GLY A 12 -6.68 -1.39 24.00
N TRP A 13 -7.43 -1.36 22.90
CA TRP A 13 -7.16 -0.49 21.77
C TRP A 13 -8.42 0.27 21.33
N LYS A 14 -8.24 1.48 20.79
CA LYS A 14 -9.31 2.31 20.23
C LYS A 14 -8.82 3.04 18.98
N LEU A 15 -9.59 2.93 17.91
CA LEU A 15 -9.49 3.74 16.70
C LEU A 15 -10.63 4.77 16.68
N ASN A 16 -10.28 6.04 16.67
CA ASN A 16 -11.22 7.15 16.60
C ASN A 16 -11.58 7.48 15.13
N HIS A 17 -12.68 8.20 14.94
CA HIS A 17 -13.14 8.59 13.60
C HIS A 17 -12.27 9.69 12.95
N ASP A 18 -11.49 10.41 13.74
CA ASP A 18 -10.50 11.38 13.28
C ASP A 18 -9.19 10.72 12.79
N GLY A 19 -9.11 9.39 12.82
CA GLY A 19 -7.94 8.62 12.42
C GLY A 19 -6.93 8.39 13.54
N SER A 20 -7.11 8.94 14.73
CA SER A 20 -6.22 8.67 15.86
C SER A 20 -6.39 7.24 16.38
N PHE A 21 -5.27 6.57 16.63
CA PHE A 21 -5.22 5.19 17.12
C PHE A 21 -4.50 5.16 18.48
N GLU A 22 -5.20 4.68 19.49
CA GLU A 22 -4.74 4.56 20.86
C GLU A 22 -4.61 3.07 21.21
N ILE A 23 -3.42 2.66 21.65
CA ILE A 23 -3.15 1.31 22.11
C ILE A 23 -2.61 1.37 23.53
N ASN A 24 -3.45 1.03 24.49
CA ASN A 24 -3.10 1.02 25.90
C ASN A 24 -2.71 -0.40 26.28
N SER A 25 -1.41 -0.62 26.46
CA SER A 25 -0.86 -1.89 26.92
C SER A 25 -1.38 -3.08 26.10
N CYS A 26 -1.03 -3.15 24.80
CA CYS A 26 -1.06 -4.43 24.11
C CYS A 26 0.15 -5.25 24.53
N VAL A 27 0.09 -5.88 25.69
CA VAL A 27 0.93 -7.06 25.87
C VAL A 27 0.19 -8.19 25.17
N LEU A 28 0.61 -8.54 23.96
CA LEU A 28 0.21 -9.80 23.36
C LEU A 28 0.85 -10.89 24.25
N GLY A 29 0.07 -11.42 25.20
CA GLY A 29 0.58 -12.25 26.29
C GLY A 29 0.96 -11.42 27.52
N ASP A 30 -0.05 -10.89 28.22
CA ASP A 30 0.10 -10.07 29.42
C ASP A 30 0.81 -10.84 30.55
N ALA A 31 2.15 -10.82 30.54
CA ALA A 31 2.99 -11.27 31.64
C ALA A 31 3.03 -10.24 32.78
N ALA A 32 2.69 -8.98 32.49
CA ALA A 32 2.61 -7.91 33.48
C ALA A 32 1.27 -7.90 34.25
N LYS A 33 0.21 -8.48 33.67
CA LYS A 33 -1.02 -8.89 34.37
C LYS A 33 -1.19 -10.41 34.50
N ALA A 34 -0.15 -11.20 34.19
CA ALA A 34 -0.17 -12.61 34.55
C ALA A 34 -0.30 -12.65 36.08
N PRO A 35 -1.20 -13.50 36.61
CA PRO A 35 -1.52 -13.48 38.03
C PRO A 35 -0.25 -13.60 38.86
N ASP A 36 -0.33 -13.15 40.12
CA ASP A 36 0.53 -13.61 41.20
C ASP A 36 0.93 -15.08 40.98
N ARG A 37 2.19 -15.42 41.33
CA ARG A 37 2.84 -16.75 41.20
C ARG A 37 1.93 -17.85 40.62
N GLN A 38 2.25 -18.36 39.43
CA GLN A 38 1.41 -19.39 38.81
C GLN A 38 1.56 -20.74 39.50
N THR A 39 0.57 -21.61 39.39
CA THR A 39 0.72 -23.02 39.80
C THR A 39 1.58 -23.74 38.78
N VAL A 40 2.67 -24.35 39.23
CA VAL A 40 3.57 -25.20 38.45
C VAL A 40 3.48 -26.64 38.94
N SER A 41 3.52 -27.58 38.00
CA SER A 41 3.67 -29.01 38.30
C SER A 41 5.16 -29.33 38.35
N VAL A 42 5.61 -29.81 39.50
CA VAL A 42 7.01 -30.18 39.75
C VAL A 42 7.12 -31.70 39.69
N GLU A 43 7.88 -32.20 38.72
CA GLU A 43 8.22 -33.62 38.63
C GLU A 43 9.22 -34.00 39.72
N VAL A 44 8.88 -35.02 40.49
CA VAL A 44 9.71 -35.58 41.55
C VAL A 44 10.53 -36.74 41.00
N ALA A 45 9.87 -37.62 40.24
CA ALA A 45 10.51 -38.75 39.58
C ALA A 45 9.60 -39.36 38.50
N SER A 46 10.22 -40.10 37.57
CA SER A 46 9.58 -40.86 36.51
C SER A 46 10.16 -42.26 36.45
N TRP A 47 9.30 -43.28 36.33
CA TRP A 47 9.68 -44.68 36.22
C TRP A 47 9.06 -45.35 35.01
N SER A 48 9.79 -46.28 34.41
CA SER A 48 9.22 -47.23 33.46
C SER A 48 8.25 -48.15 34.20
N LYS A 49 7.07 -48.39 33.61
CA LYS A 49 6.08 -49.33 34.16
C LYS A 49 6.63 -50.75 34.32
N TYR A 50 7.66 -51.10 33.54
CA TYR A 50 8.31 -52.42 33.59
C TYR A 50 9.25 -52.57 34.80
N ASP A 51 9.76 -51.47 35.34
CA ASP A 51 10.70 -51.47 36.48
C ASP A 51 9.97 -51.37 37.83
N LEU A 52 8.65 -51.14 37.81
CA LEU A 52 7.85 -51.04 39.02
C LEU A 52 7.66 -52.42 39.70
N PRO A 53 7.62 -52.48 41.04
CA PRO A 53 7.32 -53.71 41.75
C PRO A 53 5.97 -54.31 41.31
N LYS A 54 5.98 -55.58 40.91
CA LYS A 54 4.77 -56.29 40.44
C LYS A 54 3.85 -56.73 41.59
N ASN A 55 4.40 -56.96 42.77
CA ASN A 55 3.63 -57.35 43.94
C ASN A 55 2.92 -56.12 44.54
N ALA A 56 1.62 -56.22 44.80
CA ALA A 56 0.81 -55.09 45.29
C ALA A 56 1.30 -54.50 46.62
N ALA A 57 1.75 -55.33 47.57
CA ALA A 57 2.25 -54.84 48.86
C ALA A 57 3.59 -54.09 48.69
N ASN A 58 4.48 -54.61 47.85
CA ASN A 58 5.76 -53.96 47.55
C ASN A 58 5.56 -52.67 46.74
N LEU A 59 4.59 -52.66 45.81
CA LEU A 59 4.25 -51.47 45.03
C LEU A 59 3.70 -50.36 45.93
N LEU A 60 2.81 -50.69 46.87
CA LEU A 60 2.29 -49.74 47.85
C LEU A 60 3.39 -49.19 48.76
N GLN A 61 4.30 -50.05 49.25
CA GLN A 61 5.46 -49.61 50.04
C GLN A 61 6.38 -48.70 49.23
N PHE A 62 6.65 -49.05 47.97
CA PHE A 62 7.45 -48.25 47.06
C PHE A 62 6.83 -46.88 46.84
N MET A 63 5.55 -46.81 46.43
CA MET A 63 4.86 -45.54 46.18
C MET A 63 4.77 -44.69 47.46
N ALA A 64 4.54 -45.30 48.63
CA ALA A 64 4.54 -44.60 49.90
C ALA A 64 5.92 -44.01 50.25
N ALA A 65 7.01 -44.74 49.96
CA ALA A 65 8.36 -44.24 50.17
C ALA A 65 8.72 -43.11 49.19
N GLU A 66 8.28 -43.20 47.94
CA GLU A 66 8.47 -42.15 46.93
C GLU A 66 7.69 -40.88 47.29
N LEU A 67 6.47 -41.01 47.81
CA LEU A 67 5.68 -39.87 48.28
C LEU A 67 6.37 -39.10 49.42
N GLN A 68 7.23 -39.75 50.22
CA GLN A 68 7.99 -39.06 51.27
C GLN A 68 9.04 -38.08 50.71
N LYS A 69 9.47 -38.26 49.46
CA LYS A 69 10.38 -37.32 48.78
C LYS A 69 9.70 -36.01 48.41
N VAL A 70 8.36 -36.00 48.35
CA VAL A 70 7.57 -34.77 48.19
C VAL A 70 7.57 -34.00 49.51
N PRO A 71 7.83 -32.68 49.50
CA PRO A 71 7.74 -31.86 50.70
C PRO A 71 6.36 -32.02 51.38
N GLU A 72 6.35 -32.14 52.70
CA GLU A 72 5.14 -32.47 53.48
C GLU A 72 3.97 -31.52 53.19
N GLU A 73 4.26 -30.24 53.03
CA GLU A 73 3.29 -29.20 52.69
C GLU A 73 2.58 -29.40 51.35
N TYR A 74 3.18 -30.12 50.38
CA TYR A 74 2.58 -30.36 49.05
C TYR A 74 2.15 -31.81 48.79
N ARG A 75 2.32 -32.73 49.75
CA ARG A 75 1.91 -34.14 49.58
C ARG A 75 0.42 -34.30 49.28
N HIS A 76 -0.40 -33.36 49.74
CA HIS A 76 -1.85 -33.37 49.50
C HIS A 76 -2.23 -33.04 48.04
N THR A 77 -1.31 -32.42 47.28
CA THR A 77 -1.45 -32.15 45.84
C THR A 77 -0.59 -33.07 44.98
N ALA A 78 0.07 -34.05 45.59
CA ALA A 78 0.94 -34.96 44.87
C ALA A 78 0.12 -36.03 44.16
N GLU A 79 0.44 -36.26 42.89
CA GLU A 79 -0.30 -37.17 42.03
C GLU A 79 0.66 -38.14 41.33
N PHE A 80 0.18 -39.36 41.15
CA PHE A 80 0.83 -40.35 40.29
C PHE A 80 0.07 -40.36 38.96
N GLU A 81 0.73 -39.94 37.89
CA GLU A 81 0.16 -39.91 36.55
C GLU A 81 0.79 -41.00 35.68
N GLU A 82 -0.05 -41.80 35.02
CA GLU A 82 0.40 -42.72 33.96
C GLU A 82 0.38 -41.99 32.63
N PHE A 83 1.51 -42.00 31.94
CA PHE A 83 1.63 -41.44 30.59
C PHE A 83 2.03 -42.54 29.62
N ASP A 84 1.15 -42.77 28.64
CA ASP A 84 1.37 -43.65 27.50
C ASP A 84 1.56 -42.79 26.25
N ALA A 85 2.82 -42.51 25.89
CA ALA A 85 3.12 -41.93 24.59
C ALA A 85 3.37 -43.01 23.55
N ILE A 86 2.49 -43.08 22.55
CA ILE A 86 2.70 -43.87 21.34
C ILE A 86 3.45 -42.97 20.34
N TYR A 87 4.78 -43.08 20.29
CA TYR A 87 5.58 -42.46 19.23
C TYR A 87 6.05 -43.52 18.24
N GLY A 88 5.41 -43.57 17.06
CA GLY A 88 5.85 -44.41 15.94
C GLY A 88 5.62 -45.91 16.11
N ALA A 89 6.07 -46.67 15.11
CA ALA A 89 5.59 -48.03 14.86
C ALA A 89 5.97 -49.09 15.90
N GLU A 90 6.95 -48.90 16.80
CA GLU A 90 7.46 -50.03 17.61
C GLU A 90 8.03 -49.70 19.02
N SER A 91 7.56 -48.69 19.76
CA SER A 91 7.90 -48.68 21.20
C SER A 91 6.80 -48.11 22.10
N PHE A 92 6.20 -49.00 22.89
CA PHE A 92 5.44 -48.63 24.08
C PHE A 92 6.41 -48.32 25.21
N ASN A 93 6.39 -47.09 25.71
CA ASN A 93 7.15 -46.67 26.88
C ASN A 93 6.18 -46.12 27.93
N ALA A 94 5.36 -47.02 28.48
CA ALA A 94 4.45 -46.70 29.57
C ALA A 94 5.26 -46.24 30.78
N ARG A 95 5.02 -45.02 31.24
CA ARG A 95 5.73 -44.43 32.37
C ARG A 95 4.77 -43.95 33.45
N LEU A 96 5.21 -44.07 34.69
CA LEU A 96 4.55 -43.51 35.86
C LEU A 96 5.36 -42.32 36.34
N PHE A 97 4.70 -41.17 36.47
CA PHE A 97 5.27 -39.93 36.97
C PHE A 97 4.73 -39.64 38.36
N LEU A 98 5.59 -39.21 39.27
CA LEU A 98 5.19 -38.58 40.53
C LEU A 98 5.45 -37.09 40.41
N SER A 99 4.40 -36.28 40.53
CA SER A 99 4.49 -34.83 40.50
C SER A 99 3.66 -34.21 41.62
N TYR A 100 3.88 -32.94 41.91
CA TYR A 100 3.00 -32.16 42.80
C TYR A 100 2.85 -30.73 42.28
N SER A 101 1.74 -30.10 42.65
CA SER A 101 1.46 -28.71 42.27
C SER A 101 1.87 -27.74 43.38
N ARG A 102 2.64 -26.71 43.04
CA ARG A 102 2.93 -25.58 43.94
C ARG A 102 2.92 -24.26 43.21
N LEU A 103 2.91 -23.15 43.94
CA LEU A 103 3.14 -21.84 43.33
C LEU A 103 4.61 -21.72 42.90
N GLU A 104 4.85 -20.99 41.81
CA GLU A 104 6.19 -20.61 41.34
C GLU A 104 7.04 -20.04 42.48
N THR A 105 8.33 -20.36 42.49
CA THR A 105 9.28 -19.66 43.36
C THR A 105 9.54 -18.24 42.85
N GLU A 106 10.22 -17.41 43.65
CA GLU A 106 10.62 -16.08 43.20
C GLU A 106 11.60 -16.12 42.02
N GLU A 107 12.46 -17.14 41.98
CA GLU A 107 13.41 -17.37 40.91
C GLU A 107 12.70 -17.79 39.61
N GLU A 108 11.78 -18.78 39.68
CA GLU A 108 10.99 -19.21 38.52
C GLU A 108 10.11 -18.07 37.97
N LEU A 109 9.56 -17.24 38.85
CA LEU A 109 8.82 -16.04 38.48
C LEU A 109 9.73 -15.02 37.78
N ALA A 110 10.92 -14.77 38.32
CA ALA A 110 11.89 -13.84 37.72
C ALA A 110 12.33 -14.33 36.33
N ASP A 111 12.64 -15.62 36.18
CA ASP A 111 13.00 -16.26 34.92
C ASP A 111 11.87 -16.17 33.90
N ARG A 112 10.62 -16.44 34.31
CA ARG A 112 9.45 -16.30 33.43
C ARG A 112 9.26 -14.86 32.98
N LEU A 113 9.40 -13.88 33.88
CA LEU A 113 9.31 -12.46 33.55
C LEU A 113 10.44 -11.99 32.64
N GLU A 114 11.66 -12.50 32.83
CA GLU A 114 12.80 -12.20 31.96
C GLU A 114 12.59 -12.79 30.56
N LYS A 115 12.19 -14.06 30.47
CA LYS A 115 11.86 -14.71 29.20
C LYS A 115 10.72 -14.00 28.47
N ALA A 116 9.71 -13.50 29.21
CA ALA A 116 8.62 -12.72 28.64
C ALA A 116 9.05 -11.35 28.08
N LYS A 117 10.11 -10.73 28.61
CA LYS A 117 10.66 -9.46 28.04
C LYS A 117 11.32 -9.65 26.69
N VAL A 118 11.75 -10.87 26.39
CA VAL A 118 12.53 -11.18 25.17
C VAL A 118 11.64 -11.85 24.14
N ALA A 119 10.72 -12.73 24.57
CA ALA A 119 9.87 -13.54 23.71
C ALA A 119 8.83 -12.71 22.92
N GLY A 120 8.75 -12.98 21.62
CA GLY A 120 7.77 -12.35 20.73
C GLY A 120 8.17 -10.97 20.23
N THR A 121 7.24 -10.32 19.54
CA THR A 121 7.48 -9.05 18.85
C THR A 121 7.29 -7.86 19.77
N HIS A 122 8.34 -7.06 19.91
CA HIS A 122 8.36 -5.84 20.71
C HIS A 122 8.59 -4.63 19.81
N ILE A 123 7.75 -3.60 19.98
CA ILE A 123 7.90 -2.31 19.30
C ILE A 123 8.18 -1.26 20.38
N ARG A 124 9.35 -0.63 20.32
CA ARG A 124 9.78 0.40 21.27
C ARG A 124 10.07 1.70 20.53
N ILE A 125 9.63 2.82 21.10
CA ILE A 125 9.99 4.17 20.63
C ILE A 125 10.85 4.82 21.70
N LYS A 126 12.10 5.19 21.36
CA LYS A 126 13.01 5.91 22.25
C LYS A 126 13.86 6.86 21.43
N ASP A 127 14.04 8.09 21.90
CA ASP A 127 14.90 9.10 21.25
C ASP A 127 14.58 9.32 19.75
N GLY A 128 13.30 9.26 19.39
CA GLY A 128 12.85 9.42 17.98
C GLY A 128 13.08 8.21 17.08
N VAL A 129 13.56 7.09 17.63
CA VAL A 129 13.80 5.84 16.90
C VAL A 129 12.78 4.78 17.31
N ILE A 130 12.07 4.24 16.31
CA ILE A 130 11.21 3.07 16.46
C ILE A 130 12.08 1.83 16.24
N SER A 131 12.12 0.92 17.21
CA SER A 131 12.79 -0.37 17.12
C SER A 131 11.77 -1.49 17.21
N VAL A 132 11.82 -2.42 16.26
CA VAL A 132 11.02 -3.64 16.25
C VAL A 132 11.97 -4.82 16.46
N SER A 133 11.80 -5.55 17.54
CA SER A 133 12.54 -6.78 17.84
C SER A 133 11.62 -7.98 17.92
N HIS A 134 12.12 -9.16 17.58
CA HIS A 134 11.43 -10.43 17.75
C HIS A 134 12.38 -11.39 18.45
N ASP A 135 11.96 -11.97 19.58
CA ASP A 135 12.80 -12.85 20.41
C ASP A 135 14.14 -12.18 20.79
N GLY A 136 14.08 -10.90 21.18
CA GLY A 136 15.25 -10.07 21.52
C GLY A 136 16.09 -9.61 20.33
N VAL A 137 15.89 -10.17 19.14
CA VAL A 137 16.64 -9.81 17.94
C VAL A 137 16.00 -8.60 17.27
N LEU A 138 16.76 -7.50 17.14
CA LEU A 138 16.32 -6.32 16.39
C LEU A 138 16.11 -6.68 14.91
N ARG A 139 14.87 -6.54 14.44
CA ARG A 139 14.45 -6.83 13.06
C ARG A 139 14.38 -5.58 12.21
N TYR A 140 13.77 -4.53 12.74
CA TYR A 140 13.57 -3.27 12.01
C TYR A 140 13.87 -2.08 12.91
N ARG A 141 14.36 -1.01 12.29
CA ARG A 141 14.55 0.27 12.94
C ARG A 141 14.13 1.39 11.99
N PHE A 142 13.33 2.33 12.48
CA PHE A 142 12.88 3.50 11.73
C PHE A 142 13.21 4.76 12.54
N GLY A 143 13.65 5.83 11.87
CA GLY A 143 14.05 7.09 12.51
C GLY A 143 15.43 7.55 12.07
N ASN A 144 15.99 8.54 12.76
CA ASN A 144 17.32 9.05 12.47
C ASN A 144 18.41 8.06 12.94
N LEU A 145 19.19 7.52 12.01
CA LEU A 145 20.21 6.48 12.22
C LEU A 145 21.65 7.00 12.16
N ASP A 146 21.85 8.33 12.18
CA ASP A 146 23.11 9.02 11.84
C ASP A 146 24.39 8.36 12.43
N ALA A 147 25.02 7.53 11.59
CA ALA A 147 26.45 7.59 11.32
C ALA A 147 26.61 8.30 9.96
N PRO A 148 27.57 9.23 9.81
CA PRO A 148 27.67 10.09 8.65
C PRO A 148 28.34 9.36 7.49
N GLU A 149 27.57 8.89 6.51
CA GLU A 149 28.04 8.73 5.13
C GLU A 149 26.85 8.59 4.18
N GLN A 150 26.95 9.24 3.02
CA GLN A 150 25.85 9.47 2.07
C GLN A 150 25.05 8.20 1.75
N PRO A 151 23.71 8.24 1.72
CA PRO A 151 22.93 7.02 1.66
C PRO A 151 22.80 6.53 0.21
N GLN A 152 23.28 5.31 -0.04
CA GLN A 152 22.72 4.51 -1.13
C GLN A 152 21.23 4.23 -0.82
N PRO A 153 20.34 4.21 -1.83
CA PRO A 153 18.89 4.12 -1.62
C PRO A 153 18.46 2.86 -0.86
N PHE A 154 19.26 1.79 -0.99
CA PHE A 154 19.19 0.59 -0.18
C PHE A 154 20.60 0.23 0.29
N LYS A 155 20.75 -0.18 1.56
CA LYS A 155 21.98 -0.79 2.09
C LYS A 155 21.62 -2.11 2.75
N VAL A 156 22.34 -3.18 2.41
CA VAL A 156 22.24 -4.46 3.12
C VAL A 156 23.51 -4.62 3.95
N ASP A 157 23.35 -4.74 5.26
CA ASP A 157 24.46 -4.89 6.21
C ASP A 157 24.06 -5.86 7.32
N GLU A 158 24.91 -6.86 7.58
CA GLU A 158 24.64 -7.95 8.54
C GLU A 158 23.24 -8.58 8.43
N GLY A 159 22.72 -8.73 7.20
CA GLY A 159 21.39 -9.29 6.95
C GLY A 159 20.21 -8.36 7.27
N LYS A 160 20.48 -7.08 7.54
CA LYS A 160 19.47 -6.01 7.72
C LYS A 160 19.45 -5.13 6.47
N THR A 161 18.25 -4.79 6.03
CA THR A 161 18.04 -3.88 4.90
C THR A 161 17.64 -2.50 5.42
N TYR A 162 18.41 -1.49 5.04
CA TYR A 162 18.17 -0.08 5.36
C TYR A 162 17.65 0.60 4.10
N ILE A 163 16.58 1.40 4.25
CA ILE A 163 16.06 2.27 3.19
C ILE A 163 16.21 3.69 3.68
N ASN A 164 16.71 4.57 2.82
CA ASN A 164 16.95 5.95 3.17
C ASN A 164 15.64 6.76 3.25
N ASP A 165 15.55 7.63 4.26
CA ASP A 165 14.38 8.50 4.50
C ASP A 165 14.15 9.49 3.35
N THR A 166 15.21 10.11 2.83
CA THR A 166 15.15 11.00 1.67
C THR A 166 14.62 10.28 0.42
N PHE A 167 15.04 9.03 0.18
CA PHE A 167 14.54 8.19 -0.90
C PHE A 167 13.04 7.85 -0.74
N LEU A 168 12.58 7.62 0.50
CA LEU A 168 11.15 7.44 0.79
C LEU A 168 10.37 8.73 0.54
N HIS A 169 10.92 9.89 0.89
CA HIS A 169 10.30 11.19 0.62
C HIS A 169 10.22 11.50 -0.87
N ASP A 170 11.25 11.19 -1.66
CA ASP A 170 11.24 11.35 -3.12
C ASP A 170 10.20 10.45 -3.80
N GLY A 171 9.95 9.25 -3.24
CA GLY A 171 8.94 8.31 -3.71
C GLY A 171 7.51 8.63 -3.24
N ALA A 172 7.36 9.39 -2.15
CA ALA A 172 6.07 9.68 -1.55
C ALA A 172 5.29 10.69 -2.40
N ILE A 173 4.06 10.34 -2.79
CA ILE A 173 3.12 11.28 -3.45
C ILE A 173 2.52 12.21 -2.38
N THR A 174 3.34 13.02 -1.73
CA THR A 174 2.89 14.03 -0.76
C THR A 174 2.85 15.43 -1.36
N SER A 175 3.59 15.65 -2.45
CA SER A 175 3.47 16.80 -3.33
C SER A 175 2.80 16.37 -4.63
N ALA A 176 1.70 17.03 -5.03
CA ALA A 176 1.15 16.86 -6.36
C ALA A 176 2.30 17.03 -7.38
N LYS A 177 2.56 16.01 -8.22
CA LYS A 177 3.59 16.07 -9.30
C LYS A 177 3.32 17.16 -10.35
N ILE A 178 2.24 17.89 -10.17
CA ILE A 178 1.83 19.03 -10.95
C ILE A 178 2.44 20.25 -10.24
N GLY A 179 3.58 20.74 -10.74
CA GLY A 179 4.27 21.88 -10.15
C GLY A 179 3.37 23.12 -10.06
N PRO A 180 3.61 24.06 -9.13
CA PRO A 180 2.74 25.23 -8.89
C PRO A 180 2.57 26.15 -10.11
N SER A 181 3.40 25.98 -11.14
CA SER A 181 3.33 26.68 -12.42
C SER A 181 2.29 26.12 -13.39
N TRP A 182 1.75 24.93 -13.11
CA TRP A 182 0.63 24.37 -13.86
C TRP A 182 -0.66 25.04 -13.41
N SER A 183 -1.19 25.90 -14.28
CA SER A 183 -2.49 26.52 -14.09
C SER A 183 -3.45 26.05 -15.18
N LEU A 184 -4.72 25.92 -14.81
CA LEU A 184 -5.81 25.84 -15.77
C LEU A 184 -6.32 27.27 -15.97
N LYS A 185 -6.07 27.85 -17.15
CA LYS A 185 -6.63 29.17 -17.49
C LYS A 185 -8.02 28.95 -18.05
N MET A 186 -9.02 29.51 -17.38
CA MET A 186 -10.40 29.49 -17.86
C MET A 186 -10.75 30.85 -18.47
N GLN A 187 -11.48 30.81 -19.58
CA GLN A 187 -12.07 31.99 -20.19
C GLN A 187 -13.59 31.86 -20.15
N GLU A 188 -14.27 32.93 -19.72
CA GLU A 188 -15.72 32.99 -19.77
C GLU A 188 -16.17 33.42 -21.17
N GLY A 189 -16.84 32.51 -21.87
CA GLY A 189 -17.43 32.76 -23.18
C GLY A 189 -18.96 32.81 -23.11
N VAL A 190 -19.59 33.21 -24.22
CA VAL A 190 -21.05 33.35 -24.36
C VAL A 190 -21.84 32.08 -23.98
N ASN A 191 -21.20 30.91 -24.04
CA ASN A 191 -21.82 29.61 -23.76
C ASN A 191 -21.35 28.93 -22.46
N GLY A 192 -20.47 29.56 -21.66
CA GLY A 192 -19.95 29.02 -20.40
C GLY A 192 -18.43 29.17 -20.23
N LEU A 193 -17.89 28.64 -19.12
CA LEU A 193 -16.46 28.58 -18.86
C LEU A 193 -15.80 27.52 -19.76
N CYS A 194 -14.78 27.91 -20.53
CA CYS A 194 -13.94 26.99 -21.28
C CYS A 194 -12.49 27.03 -20.76
N ALA A 195 -11.83 25.88 -20.78
CA ALA A 195 -10.38 25.81 -20.55
C ALA A 195 -9.66 26.35 -21.79
N ALA A 196 -8.98 27.49 -21.65
CA ALA A 196 -8.22 28.16 -22.71
C ALA A 196 -6.71 27.88 -22.62
N GLY A 197 -6.26 27.11 -21.63
CA GLY A 197 -4.88 26.67 -21.51
C GLY A 197 -4.66 25.71 -20.34
N VAL A 198 -3.75 24.75 -20.54
CA VAL A 198 -3.27 23.81 -19.52
C VAL A 198 -1.74 23.88 -19.53
N GLY A 199 -1.13 24.19 -18.38
CA GLY A 199 0.33 24.22 -18.21
C GLY A 199 0.92 25.64 -18.18
N LEU A 200 2.18 25.79 -18.62
CA LEU A 200 3.00 27.01 -18.56
C LEU A 200 2.54 28.14 -19.51
N GLY A 201 1.28 28.55 -19.41
CA GLY A 201 0.77 29.73 -20.12
C GLY A 201 0.56 29.58 -21.62
N LEU A 202 0.63 28.37 -22.18
CA LEU A 202 0.25 28.10 -23.56
C LEU A 202 -1.25 28.35 -23.75
N ILE A 203 -1.58 29.35 -24.57
CA ILE A 203 -2.95 29.64 -24.98
C ILE A 203 -3.27 28.66 -26.10
N VAL A 204 -4.19 27.75 -25.82
CA VAL A 204 -4.76 26.89 -26.85
C VAL A 204 -6.00 27.61 -27.35
N ASP A 205 -6.21 27.65 -28.67
CA ASP A 205 -7.42 28.26 -29.25
C ASP A 205 -8.68 27.64 -28.60
N PRO A 206 -9.44 28.41 -27.81
CA PRO A 206 -10.59 27.89 -27.09
C PRO A 206 -11.68 27.39 -28.04
N ALA A 207 -11.74 27.86 -29.30
CA ALA A 207 -12.68 27.34 -30.29
C ALA A 207 -12.32 25.94 -30.79
N ARG A 208 -11.04 25.56 -30.71
CA ARG A 208 -10.55 24.27 -31.22
C ARG A 208 -10.81 23.11 -30.24
N PHE A 209 -10.98 23.41 -28.95
CA PHE A 209 -11.19 22.42 -27.89
C PHE A 209 -12.38 22.75 -26.97
N SER A 210 -13.26 23.68 -27.35
CA SER A 210 -14.49 23.94 -26.60
C SER A 210 -15.39 22.71 -26.62
N LEU A 211 -15.67 22.16 -25.44
CA LEU A 211 -16.78 21.24 -25.23
C LEU A 211 -18.07 22.07 -25.25
N THR A 212 -18.93 21.86 -26.25
CA THR A 212 -20.29 22.45 -26.23
C THR A 212 -21.06 21.85 -25.06
N LYS A 213 -21.99 22.60 -24.46
CA LYS A 213 -22.72 22.20 -23.22
C LYS A 213 -23.38 20.81 -23.26
N ASN A 214 -23.59 20.24 -24.45
CA ASN A 214 -24.17 18.91 -24.64
C ASN A 214 -23.22 17.93 -25.39
N GLY A 215 -21.93 18.27 -25.54
CA GLY A 215 -20.93 17.45 -26.22
C GLY A 215 -21.10 17.31 -27.73
N GLN A 216 -22.18 17.86 -28.32
CA GLN A 216 -22.51 17.67 -29.73
C GLN A 216 -21.96 18.80 -30.63
N THR A 217 -21.33 18.42 -31.75
CA THR A 217 -20.99 19.32 -32.85
C THR A 217 -22.22 19.74 -33.65
N GLY A 218 -22.12 20.81 -34.45
CA GLY A 218 -23.23 21.25 -35.31
C GLY A 218 -23.70 20.17 -36.29
N ILE A 219 -22.78 19.31 -36.75
CA ILE A 219 -23.07 18.15 -37.61
C ILE A 219 -23.80 17.07 -36.82
N GLU A 220 -23.36 16.74 -35.60
CA GLU A 220 -24.02 15.75 -34.74
C GLU A 220 -25.45 16.17 -34.36
N LYS A 221 -25.69 17.46 -34.18
CA LYS A 221 -27.03 17.99 -33.98
C LYS A 221 -27.89 17.82 -35.24
N ALA A 222 -27.38 18.15 -36.42
CA ALA A 222 -28.12 17.98 -37.68
C ALA A 222 -28.41 16.51 -38.01
N ILE A 223 -27.52 15.58 -37.64
CA ILE A 223 -27.75 14.13 -37.73
C ILE A 223 -28.87 13.71 -36.78
N THR A 224 -28.84 14.18 -35.53
CA THR A 224 -29.89 13.87 -34.54
C THR A 224 -31.26 14.41 -34.97
N ASP A 225 -31.27 15.61 -35.56
CA ASP A 225 -32.47 16.27 -36.06
C ASP A 225 -32.98 15.67 -37.39
N GLY A 226 -32.22 14.77 -38.02
CA GLY A 226 -32.56 14.14 -39.32
C GLY A 226 -32.54 15.10 -40.52
N ASP A 227 -31.89 16.25 -40.40
CA ASP A 227 -31.90 17.32 -41.39
C ASP A 227 -30.74 17.19 -42.39
N ALA A 228 -30.96 16.38 -43.43
CA ALA A 228 -29.97 16.10 -44.47
C ALA A 228 -29.46 17.37 -45.19
N SER A 229 -30.31 18.39 -45.35
CA SER A 229 -29.92 19.63 -46.03
C SER A 229 -28.90 20.41 -45.21
N LYS A 230 -29.15 20.49 -43.89
CA LYS A 230 -28.26 21.16 -42.95
C LYS A 230 -26.94 20.42 -42.77
N ILE A 231 -26.94 19.09 -42.81
CA ILE A 231 -25.71 18.28 -42.81
C ILE A 231 -24.86 18.61 -44.04
N LEU A 232 -25.47 18.66 -45.22
CA LEU A 232 -24.76 18.95 -46.47
C LEU A 232 -24.21 20.38 -46.50
N GLU A 233 -24.96 21.35 -45.99
CA GLU A 233 -24.51 22.74 -45.89
C GLU A 233 -23.30 22.88 -44.95
N LEU A 234 -23.35 22.24 -43.78
CA LEU A 234 -22.25 22.25 -42.82
C LEU A 234 -21.00 21.54 -43.36
N LEU A 235 -21.18 20.43 -44.09
CA LEU A 235 -20.07 19.73 -44.75
C LEU A 235 -19.46 20.57 -45.87
N ALA A 236 -20.28 21.21 -46.71
CA ALA A 236 -19.81 22.09 -47.77
C ALA A 236 -19.00 23.27 -47.20
N GLY A 237 -19.49 23.90 -46.12
CA GLY A 237 -18.75 24.96 -45.43
C GLY A 237 -17.39 24.47 -44.89
N LYS A 238 -17.33 23.27 -44.32
CA LYS A 238 -16.07 22.70 -43.83
C LYS A 238 -15.08 22.37 -44.96
N ILE A 239 -15.57 21.93 -46.11
CA ILE A 239 -14.74 21.67 -47.29
C ILE A 239 -14.19 23.00 -47.84
N ASP A 240 -15.00 24.06 -47.89
CA ASP A 240 -14.59 25.39 -48.36
C ASP A 240 -13.52 26.05 -47.46
N GLU A 241 -13.45 25.69 -46.18
CA GLU A 241 -12.40 26.17 -45.27
C GLU A 241 -11.02 25.52 -45.55
N THR A 242 -11.00 24.32 -46.15
CA THR A 242 -9.76 23.59 -46.43
C THR A 242 -8.93 24.26 -47.53
N GLU A 243 -7.61 24.12 -47.44
CA GLU A 243 -6.69 24.62 -48.48
C GLU A 243 -6.94 23.95 -49.83
N LEU A 244 -7.21 22.64 -49.83
CA LEU A 244 -7.57 21.88 -51.03
C LEU A 244 -8.90 22.36 -51.63
N GLY A 245 -9.92 22.62 -50.80
CA GLY A 245 -11.22 23.13 -51.25
C GLY A 245 -11.11 24.50 -51.91
N ARG A 246 -10.35 25.42 -51.31
CA ARG A 246 -10.08 26.74 -51.90
C ARG A 246 -9.33 26.63 -53.23
N ASN A 247 -8.28 25.82 -53.30
CA ASN A 247 -7.52 25.60 -54.54
C ASN A 247 -8.38 25.01 -55.66
N LEU A 248 -9.25 24.04 -55.35
CA LEU A 248 -10.16 23.44 -56.33
C LEU A 248 -11.20 24.46 -56.82
N LYS A 249 -11.74 25.30 -55.91
CA LYS A 249 -12.68 26.37 -56.27
C LYS A 249 -12.05 27.41 -57.20
N GLU A 250 -10.83 27.85 -56.89
CA GLU A 250 -10.07 28.75 -57.77
C GLU A 250 -9.81 28.13 -59.15
N GLN A 251 -9.49 26.83 -59.22
CA GLN A 251 -9.32 26.13 -60.49
C GLN A 251 -10.63 26.02 -61.29
N ILE A 252 -11.76 25.77 -60.62
CA ILE A 252 -13.09 25.74 -61.25
C ILE A 252 -13.47 27.13 -61.78
N ASP A 253 -13.23 28.19 -61.02
CA ASP A 253 -13.47 29.58 -61.46
C ASP A 253 -12.56 29.96 -62.64
N LEU A 254 -11.31 29.51 -62.62
CA LEU A 254 -10.37 29.64 -63.73
C LEU A 254 -10.81 28.84 -64.97
N LEU A 255 -11.49 27.71 -64.81
CA LEU A 255 -12.10 26.95 -65.90
C LEU A 255 -13.38 27.62 -66.42
N GLY A 256 -14.14 28.28 -65.55
CA GLY A 256 -15.33 29.08 -65.87
C GLY A 256 -15.03 30.37 -66.65
N CYS A 257 -13.81 30.88 -66.56
CA CYS A 257 -13.33 31.92 -67.48
C CYS A 257 -13.18 31.32 -68.89
N SER A 258 -14.02 31.79 -69.83
CA SER A 258 -14.04 31.30 -71.21
C SER A 258 -12.62 31.25 -71.80
N PHE A 259 -12.35 30.26 -72.65
CA PHE A 259 -11.07 30.12 -73.36
C PHE A 259 -10.61 31.45 -74.01
N ALA A 260 -11.57 32.26 -74.48
CA ALA A 260 -11.32 33.58 -75.02
C ALA A 260 -10.66 34.55 -74.01
N GLU A 261 -11.03 34.52 -72.73
CA GLU A 261 -10.41 35.35 -71.70
C GLU A 261 -8.99 34.86 -71.35
N LYS A 262 -8.75 33.55 -71.37
CA LYS A 262 -7.39 32.99 -71.25
C LYS A 262 -6.49 33.45 -72.40
N VAL A 263 -6.98 33.34 -73.64
CA VAL A 263 -6.26 33.80 -74.83
C VAL A 263 -6.00 35.31 -74.78
N LYS A 264 -7.00 36.13 -74.41
CA LYS A 264 -6.83 37.59 -74.26
C LYS A 264 -5.78 37.93 -73.20
N LYS A 265 -5.74 37.22 -72.08
CA LYS A 265 -4.76 37.46 -71.00
C LYS A 265 -3.34 37.16 -71.47
N VAL A 266 -3.15 36.06 -72.19
CA VAL A 266 -1.84 35.70 -72.78
C VAL A 266 -1.42 36.75 -73.82
N ILE A 267 -2.29 37.11 -74.76
CA ILE A 267 -1.99 38.14 -75.77
C ILE A 267 -1.64 39.49 -75.11
N ARG A 268 -2.39 39.93 -74.10
CA ARG A 268 -2.07 41.17 -73.35
C ARG A 268 -0.73 41.10 -72.64
N THR A 269 -0.29 39.92 -72.23
CA THR A 269 0.99 39.73 -71.55
C THR A 269 2.13 39.77 -72.56
N GLU A 270 1.97 39.10 -73.71
CA GLU A 270 2.96 39.07 -74.80
C GLU A 270 3.13 40.40 -75.53
N LEU A 271 2.14 41.31 -75.46
CA LEU A 271 2.21 42.66 -76.02
C LEU A 271 2.81 43.71 -75.08
N LYS A 272 3.17 43.37 -73.83
CA LYS A 272 3.88 44.28 -72.92
C LYS A 272 5.39 44.30 -73.20
N PRO A 273 6.12 45.38 -72.84
CA PRO A 273 7.58 45.43 -72.99
C PRO A 273 8.25 44.22 -72.35
N GLY A 274 8.97 43.43 -73.16
CA GLY A 274 9.61 42.17 -72.74
C GLY A 274 8.83 40.88 -73.08
N GLY A 275 7.62 40.99 -73.64
CA GLY A 275 6.89 39.86 -74.21
C GLY A 275 7.38 39.47 -75.61
N LEU A 276 7.16 38.22 -76.03
CA LEU A 276 7.70 37.66 -77.27
C LEU A 276 7.12 38.34 -78.53
N LEU A 277 5.91 38.89 -78.41
CA LEU A 277 5.21 39.60 -79.48
C LEU A 277 5.39 41.13 -79.40
N HIS A 278 6.06 41.64 -78.37
CA HIS A 278 6.36 43.05 -78.23
C HIS A 278 7.53 43.42 -79.13
N ARG A 279 7.21 43.90 -80.34
CA ARG A 279 8.19 44.38 -81.31
C ARG A 279 8.57 45.81 -80.95
N SER A 280 9.82 46.03 -80.59
CA SER A 280 10.41 47.36 -80.47
C SER A 280 10.32 48.04 -81.84
N SER A 281 9.39 48.99 -81.99
CA SER A 281 9.37 49.92 -83.12
C SER A 281 10.17 51.15 -82.73
#